data_AF-A0A131ZAM2-F1
#
_entry.id   AF-A0A131ZAM2-F1
#
_cell.length_a   1.000
_cell.length_b   1.000
_cell.length_c   1.000
_cell.angle_alpha   90.00
_cell.angle_beta   90.00
_cell.angle_gamma   90.00
#
_symmetry.space_group_name_H-M   'P 1'
#
loop_
_entity.id
_entity.type
_entity.pdbx_description
1 polymer ?
#
loop_
_entity_poly.entity_id
_entity_poly.type
_entity_poly.pdbx_seq_one_letter_code
_entity_poly.pdbx_strand_id
1 'polypeptide(L)'
;KCFKNFQNLVCQAFCSPRQSKFVAINGTSSSSGGKLSATESVYAVHKSFAQQVYDACKDVHTRVFGVKLMKFMCGKGGGRNCSPQRFLDFVGAVYSEGGYSPLKIRHVLTEGPITVDGQTLEPFNPNIL
;
A
#
# COMPACT_ATOMS: atom_id res chain seq x y z
N LYS A 1 10.09 12.16 8.38
CA LYS A 1 10.23 10.68 8.30
C LYS A 1 8.98 10.04 7.67
N CYS A 2 7.77 10.28 8.19
CA CYS A 2 6.51 9.82 7.58
C CYS A 2 6.47 9.95 6.05
N PHE A 3 6.61 11.19 5.54
CA PHE A 3 6.53 11.46 4.11
C PHE A 3 7.52 10.64 3.27
N LYS A 4 8.80 10.54 3.68
CA LYS A 4 9.81 9.77 2.94
C LYS A 4 9.51 8.28 2.92
N ASN A 5 9.05 7.70 4.04
CA ASN A 5 8.71 6.28 4.11
C ASN A 5 7.46 5.96 3.29
N PHE A 6 6.43 6.82 3.39
CA PHE A 6 5.21 6.71 2.61
C PHE A 6 5.48 6.87 1.11
N GLN A 7 6.26 7.87 0.72
CA GLN A 7 6.71 8.07 -0.65
C GLN A 7 7.46 6.84 -1.17
N ASN A 8 8.39 6.27 -0.39
CA ASN A 8 9.12 5.08 -0.81
C ASN A 8 8.18 3.88 -1.03
N LEU A 9 7.23 3.64 -0.13
CA LEU A 9 6.23 2.59 -0.30
C LEU A 9 5.49 2.73 -1.66
N VAL A 10 4.99 3.93 -1.96
CA VAL A 10 4.25 4.21 -3.20
C VAL A 10 5.15 4.15 -4.42
N CYS A 11 6.31 4.82 -4.41
CA CYS A 11 7.24 4.83 -5.53
C CYS A 11 7.72 3.42 -5.90
N GLN A 12 7.90 2.53 -4.92
CA GLN A 12 8.32 1.17 -5.21
C GLN A 12 7.19 0.36 -5.86
N ALA A 13 5.94 0.59 -5.43
CA ALA A 13 4.77 -0.03 -6.05
C ALA A 13 4.59 0.34 -7.52
N PHE A 14 5.00 1.54 -7.95
CA PHE A 14 4.68 2.09 -9.28
C PHE A 14 5.87 2.31 -10.21
N CYS A 15 7.05 2.57 -9.67
CA CYS A 15 8.21 3.05 -10.44
C CYS A 15 9.44 2.16 -10.29
N SER A 16 9.41 1.13 -9.44
CA SER A 16 10.58 0.28 -9.23
C SER A 16 10.92 -0.50 -10.50
N PRO A 17 12.20 -0.54 -10.93
CA PRO A 17 12.62 -1.43 -12.02
C PRO A 17 12.54 -2.91 -11.62
N ARG A 18 12.34 -3.19 -10.33
CA ARG A 18 12.18 -4.53 -9.76
C ARG A 18 10.75 -4.76 -9.25
N GLN A 19 9.77 -3.95 -9.69
CA GLN A 19 8.37 -4.00 -9.24
C GLN A 19 7.79 -5.42 -9.27
N SER A 20 8.05 -6.19 -10.34
CA SER A 20 7.56 -7.57 -10.49
C SER A 20 8.07 -8.57 -9.44
N LYS A 21 9.10 -8.22 -8.66
CA LYS A 21 9.55 -9.06 -7.54
C LYS A 21 8.59 -9.03 -6.36
N PHE A 22 7.82 -7.97 -6.21
CA PHE A 22 7.00 -7.74 -5.01
C PHE A 22 5.58 -7.24 -5.31
N VAL A 23 5.26 -6.94 -6.57
CA VAL A 23 3.91 -6.64 -7.06
C VAL A 23 3.48 -7.65 -8.12
N ALA A 24 2.25 -8.15 -8.01
CA ALA A 24 1.55 -8.89 -9.06
C ALA A 24 0.27 -8.15 -9.47
N ILE A 25 -0.13 -8.27 -10.73
CA ILE A 25 -1.44 -7.79 -11.18
C ILE A 25 -2.47 -8.90 -10.93
N ASN A 26 -3.57 -8.56 -10.27
CA ASN A 26 -4.63 -9.49 -9.85
C ASN A 26 -6.01 -9.09 -10.42
N GLY A 27 -6.03 -8.13 -11.35
CA GLY A 27 -7.25 -7.69 -12.03
C GLY A 27 -6.93 -6.75 -13.18
N THR A 28 -7.64 -6.93 -14.29
CA THR A 28 -7.52 -6.09 -15.48
C THR A 28 -8.89 -5.74 -16.06
N SER A 29 -8.99 -4.61 -16.75
CA SER A 29 -10.12 -4.26 -17.59
C SER A 29 -9.64 -3.90 -19.00
N SER A 30 -10.51 -4.08 -19.99
CA SER A 30 -10.25 -3.63 -21.36
C SER A 30 -10.32 -2.10 -21.43
N SER A 31 -9.26 -1.48 -21.92
CA SER A 31 -9.24 -0.05 -22.24
C SER A 31 -9.72 0.20 -23.67
N SER A 32 -10.09 1.45 -23.96
CA SER A 32 -10.23 1.90 -25.35
C SER A 32 -8.95 1.59 -26.13
N GLY A 33 -9.09 0.92 -27.27
CA GLY A 33 -7.96 0.46 -28.10
C GLY A 33 -7.48 -0.97 -27.85
N GLY A 34 -8.20 -1.79 -27.07
CA GLY A 34 -7.93 -3.23 -26.92
C GLY A 34 -6.73 -3.58 -26.03
N LYS A 35 -6.16 -2.59 -25.33
CA LYS A 35 -5.12 -2.82 -24.32
C LYS A 35 -5.77 -3.18 -22.99
N LEU A 36 -5.07 -3.98 -22.19
CA LEU A 36 -5.48 -4.28 -20.82
C LEU A 36 -4.92 -3.21 -19.87
N SER A 37 -5.79 -2.68 -19.01
CA SER A 37 -5.44 -1.78 -17.92
C SER A 37 -5.53 -2.53 -16.59
N ALA A 38 -4.52 -2.40 -15.74
CA ALA A 38 -4.57 -2.97 -14.39
C ALA A 38 -5.63 -2.26 -13.54
N THR A 39 -6.48 -3.04 -12.88
CA THR A 39 -7.53 -2.56 -11.97
C THR A 39 -7.33 -3.02 -10.53
N GLU A 40 -6.62 -4.13 -10.33
CA GLU A 40 -6.21 -4.63 -9.01
C GLU A 40 -4.77 -5.15 -9.07
N SER A 41 -3.99 -4.86 -8.03
CA SER A 41 -2.68 -5.45 -7.79
C SER A 41 -2.55 -5.99 -6.37
N VAL A 42 -1.64 -6.93 -6.19
CA VAL A 42 -1.17 -7.40 -4.89
C VAL A 42 0.24 -6.89 -4.68
N TYR A 43 0.51 -6.29 -3.53
CA TYR A 43 1.82 -5.77 -3.15
C TYR A 43 2.28 -6.46 -1.86
N ALA A 44 3.27 -7.36 -1.99
CA ALA A 44 3.93 -7.99 -0.86
C ALA A 44 4.90 -6.98 -0.20
N VAL A 45 4.66 -6.67 1.08
CA VAL A 45 5.45 -5.71 1.84
C VAL A 45 5.96 -6.39 3.11
N HIS A 46 7.26 -6.22 3.39
CA HIS A 46 7.83 -6.83 4.58
C HIS A 46 7.21 -6.22 5.85
N LYS A 47 6.77 -7.06 6.81
CA LYS A 47 6.09 -6.59 8.03
C LYS A 47 6.85 -5.49 8.75
N SER A 48 8.17 -5.64 8.89
CA SER A 48 9.00 -4.63 9.58
C SER A 48 9.05 -3.30 8.83
N PHE A 49 8.99 -3.29 7.49
CA PHE A 49 8.96 -2.06 6.72
C PHE A 49 7.60 -1.38 6.85
N ALA A 50 6.50 -2.12 6.73
CA ALA A 50 5.17 -1.57 6.93
C ALA A 50 4.96 -0.98 8.32
N GLN A 51 5.48 -1.65 9.35
CA GLN A 51 5.50 -1.15 10.73
C GLN A 51 6.28 0.16 10.81
N GLN A 52 7.46 0.26 10.17
CA GLN A 52 8.23 1.52 10.11
C GLN A 52 7.49 2.65 9.38
N VAL A 53 6.73 2.36 8.32
CA VAL A 53 5.91 3.38 7.65
C VAL A 53 4.82 3.87 8.60
N TYR A 54 4.08 2.95 9.23
CA TYR A 54 3.02 3.26 10.16
C TYR A 54 3.51 4.06 11.38
N ASP A 55 4.56 3.58 12.06
CA ASP A 55 5.12 4.26 13.24
C ASP A 55 5.66 5.65 12.92
N ALA A 56 6.20 5.85 11.72
CA ALA A 56 6.64 7.17 11.31
C ALA A 56 5.48 8.17 11.12
N CYS A 57 4.24 7.69 10.92
CA CYS A 57 3.07 8.51 10.57
C CYS A 57 1.97 8.55 11.64
N LYS A 58 1.89 7.58 12.56
CA LYS A 58 0.73 7.40 13.46
C LYS A 58 0.45 8.59 14.39
N ASP A 59 1.48 9.34 14.76
CA ASP A 59 1.41 10.51 15.64
C ASP A 59 1.61 11.84 14.89
N VAL A 60 1.62 11.81 13.55
CA VAL A 60 1.61 13.02 12.74
C VAL A 60 0.24 13.69 12.83
N HIS A 61 0.23 15.00 13.08
CA HIS A 61 -0.99 15.81 13.12
C HIS A 61 -1.13 16.63 11.84
N THR A 62 -2.36 16.78 11.36
CA THR A 62 -2.68 17.65 10.23
C THR A 62 -2.53 19.10 10.64
N ARG A 63 -2.09 19.96 9.71
CA ARG A 63 -2.10 21.42 9.93
C ARG A 63 -3.52 21.95 10.14
N VAL A 64 -4.49 21.30 9.51
CA VAL A 64 -5.91 21.63 9.61
C VAL A 64 -6.45 20.97 10.89
N PHE A 65 -6.86 21.79 11.86
CA PHE A 65 -7.44 21.39 13.17
C PHE A 65 -6.56 20.55 14.11
N GLY A 66 -5.27 20.33 13.80
CA GLY A 66 -4.36 19.62 14.70
C GLY A 66 -4.79 18.19 15.04
N VAL A 67 -5.58 17.54 14.18
CA VAL A 67 -6.04 16.16 14.41
C VAL A 67 -5.03 15.15 13.87
N LYS A 68 -4.96 13.95 14.47
CA LYS A 68 -4.05 12.90 13.98
C LYS A 68 -4.38 12.51 12.53
N LEU A 69 -3.36 12.38 11.69
CA LEU A 69 -3.46 11.96 10.29
C LEU A 69 -4.23 10.64 10.12
N MET A 70 -4.03 9.70 11.06
CA MET A 70 -4.70 8.39 11.07
C MET A 70 -6.23 8.49 11.23
N LYS A 71 -6.78 9.63 11.65
CA LYS A 71 -8.23 9.86 11.64
C LYS A 71 -8.78 9.82 10.20
N PHE A 72 -7.99 10.22 9.22
CA PHE A 72 -8.37 10.26 7.82
C PHE A 72 -7.83 9.07 7.03
N MET A 73 -6.64 8.57 7.39
CA MET A 73 -5.93 7.58 6.58
C MET A 73 -6.06 6.13 7.07
N CYS A 74 -7.04 5.80 7.90
CA CYS A 74 -7.17 4.45 8.45
C CYS A 74 -8.55 3.79 8.26
N GLY A 75 -9.30 4.29 7.29
CA GLY A 75 -10.60 3.73 6.91
C GLY A 75 -11.69 3.82 8.00
N LYS A 76 -12.69 2.95 7.89
CA LYS A 76 -13.85 2.90 8.80
C LYS A 76 -13.42 2.61 10.24
N GLY A 77 -13.84 3.48 11.17
CA GLY A 77 -13.51 3.39 12.60
C GLY A 77 -12.48 4.42 13.09
N GLY A 78 -11.84 5.15 12.18
CA GLY A 78 -10.88 6.20 12.50
C GLY A 78 -9.64 5.69 13.26
N GLY A 79 -8.81 6.62 13.74
CA GLY A 79 -7.49 6.29 14.31
C GLY A 79 -7.48 5.42 15.58
N ARG A 80 -8.63 5.10 16.21
CA ARG A 80 -8.68 4.41 17.53
C ARG A 80 -8.18 2.97 17.47
N ASN A 81 -8.37 2.26 16.35
CA ASN A 81 -7.93 0.87 16.15
C ASN A 81 -7.07 0.72 14.89
N CYS A 82 -6.27 1.75 14.59
CA CYS A 82 -5.44 1.77 13.41
C CYS A 82 -4.21 0.88 13.58
N SER A 83 -3.97 -0.03 12.64
CA SER A 83 -2.78 -0.89 12.57
C SER A 83 -2.04 -0.65 11.25
N PRO A 84 -0.79 -1.13 11.09
CA PRO A 84 -0.10 -1.05 9.80
C PRO A 84 -0.93 -1.64 8.65
N GLN A 85 -1.58 -2.79 8.87
CA GLN A 85 -2.44 -3.41 7.86
C GLN A 85 -3.59 -2.47 7.48
N ARG A 86 -4.35 -1.96 8.46
CA ARG A 86 -5.50 -1.08 8.18
C ARG A 86 -5.11 0.24 7.51
N PHE A 87 -3.96 0.78 7.89
CA PHE A 87 -3.41 1.98 7.24
C PHE A 87 -3.10 1.69 5.76
N LEU A 88 -2.41 0.58 5.46
CA LEU A 88 -2.09 0.24 4.07
C LEU A 88 -3.31 -0.24 3.26
N ASP A 89 -4.27 -0.89 3.90
CA ASP A 89 -5.56 -1.22 3.28
C ASP A 89 -6.27 0.05 2.81
N PHE A 90 -6.29 1.09 3.64
CA PHE A 90 -6.85 2.39 3.24
C PHE A 90 -6.06 3.03 2.09
N VAL A 91 -4.72 2.97 2.13
CA VAL A 91 -3.85 3.52 1.07
C VAL A 91 -4.12 2.82 -0.27
N GLY A 92 -4.40 1.52 -0.25
CA GLY A 92 -4.71 0.74 -1.44
C GLY A 92 -6.19 0.69 -1.83
N ALA A 93 -7.08 1.22 -1.00
CA ALA A 93 -8.51 1.21 -1.25
C ALA A 93 -8.90 2.24 -2.32
N VAL A 94 -9.75 1.81 -3.24
CA VAL A 94 -10.37 2.70 -4.26
C VAL A 94 -11.52 3.51 -3.66
N TYR A 95 -12.05 4.47 -4.42
CA TYR A 95 -13.14 5.35 -3.96
C TYR A 95 -14.39 4.59 -3.49
N SER A 96 -14.79 3.52 -4.20
CA SER A 96 -15.94 2.67 -3.82
C SER A 96 -15.73 1.91 -2.50
N GLU A 97 -14.48 1.77 -2.05
CA GLU A 97 -14.10 1.16 -0.77
C GLU A 97 -13.83 2.22 0.31
N GLY A 98 -13.98 3.52 -0.02
CA GLY A 98 -13.76 4.65 0.88
C GLY A 98 -12.31 5.15 0.95
N GLY A 99 -11.45 4.72 0.02
CA GLY A 99 -10.09 5.23 -0.13
C GLY A 99 -9.92 6.18 -1.32
N TYR A 100 -8.67 6.41 -1.71
CA TYR A 100 -8.31 7.37 -2.77
C TYR A 100 -7.32 6.78 -3.79
N SER A 101 -7.07 5.48 -3.74
CA SER A 101 -6.16 4.81 -4.67
C SER A 101 -6.76 4.81 -6.09
N PRO A 102 -5.96 5.09 -7.14
CA PRO A 102 -6.43 5.07 -8.53
C PRO A 102 -6.76 3.66 -9.05
N LEU A 103 -6.17 2.63 -8.46
CA LEU A 103 -6.52 1.21 -8.64
C LEU A 103 -6.51 0.52 -7.28
N LYS A 104 -7.10 -0.67 -7.19
CA LYS A 104 -7.05 -1.43 -5.94
C LYS A 104 -5.66 -2.01 -5.71
N ILE A 105 -5.09 -1.77 -4.54
CA ILE A 105 -3.79 -2.35 -4.14
C ILE A 105 -3.99 -3.14 -2.85
N ARG A 106 -3.90 -4.46 -2.95
CA ARG A 106 -3.95 -5.36 -1.80
C ARG A 106 -2.55 -5.49 -1.20
N HIS A 107 -2.32 -4.79 -0.10
CA HIS A 107 -1.06 -4.90 0.65
C HIS A 107 -1.06 -6.18 1.49
N VAL A 108 -0.06 -7.04 1.28
CA VAL A 108 0.12 -8.27 2.06
C VAL A 108 1.36 -8.10 2.94
N LEU A 109 1.13 -8.00 4.25
CA LEU A 109 2.20 -7.86 5.25
C LEU A 109 2.75 -9.23 5.65
N THR A 110 3.93 -9.56 5.15
CA THR A 110 4.55 -10.88 5.33
C THR A 110 6.04 -10.75 5.69
N GLU A 111 6.63 -11.81 6.23
CA GLU A 111 8.07 -11.89 6.52
C GLU A 111 8.82 -12.72 5.47
N GLY A 112 8.10 -13.54 4.71
CA GLY A 112 8.64 -14.38 3.65
C GLY A 112 7.82 -14.30 2.36
N PRO A 113 8.24 -15.04 1.32
CA PRO A 113 7.60 -15.02 0.02
C PRO A 113 6.13 -15.45 0.07
N ILE A 114 5.33 -14.91 -0.84
CA ILE A 114 3.94 -15.34 -1.05
C ILE A 114 3.71 -15.70 -2.52
N THR A 115 2.71 -16.52 -2.80
CA THR A 115 2.30 -16.85 -4.17
C THR A 115 0.99 -16.18 -4.51
N VAL A 116 0.94 -15.49 -5.65
CA VAL A 116 -0.26 -14.84 -6.21
C VAL A 116 -0.37 -15.30 -7.67
N ASP A 117 -1.42 -16.03 -8.01
CA ASP A 117 -1.67 -16.55 -9.37
C ASP A 117 -0.46 -17.25 -10.02
N GLY A 118 0.28 -18.04 -9.22
CA GLY A 118 1.49 -18.75 -9.66
C GLY A 118 2.76 -17.90 -9.70
N GLN A 119 2.69 -16.58 -9.52
CA GLN A 119 3.84 -15.70 -9.34
C GLN A 119 4.28 -15.70 -7.87
N THR A 120 5.56 -15.97 -7.62
CA THR A 120 6.15 -15.81 -6.27
C THR A 120 6.61 -14.37 -6.09
N LEU A 121 6.12 -13.73 -5.04
CA LEU A 121 6.48 -12.37 -4.64
C LEU A 121 7.34 -12.41 -3.38
N GLU A 122 8.52 -11.81 -3.46
CA GLU A 122 9.39 -11.50 -2.33
C GLU A 122 8.91 -10.21 -1.67
N PRO A 123 8.68 -10.15 -0.35
CA PRO A 123 8.19 -8.93 0.27
C PRO A 123 9.18 -7.77 0.16
N PHE A 124 8.71 -6.61 -0.29
CA PHE A 124 9.56 -5.43 -0.39
C PHE A 124 10.08 -4.98 0.98
N ASN A 125 11.40 -4.82 1.08
CA ASN A 125 12.09 -4.27 2.24
C ASN A 125 13.24 -3.35 1.77
N PRO A 126 13.23 -2.05 2.10
CA PRO A 126 14.27 -1.13 1.63
C PRO A 126 15.64 -1.35 2.29
N ASN A 127 15.71 -2.10 3.38
CA ASN A 127 16.94 -2.33 4.14
C ASN A 127 17.68 -3.62 3.73
N ILE A 128 17.13 -4.38 2.79
CA ILE A 128 17.77 -5.58 2.24
C ILE A 128 18.19 -5.23 0.81
N LEU A 129 19.48 -4.97 0.62
CA LEU A 129 20.11 -4.79 -0.69
C LEU A 129 20.22 -6.12 -1.43
#